data_AF-A0A258GEW4-F1
#
_entry.id   AF-A0A258GEW4-F1
#
_cell.length_a   1.000
_cell.length_b   1.000
_cell.length_c   1.000
_cell.angle_alpha   90.00
_cell.angle_beta   90.00
_cell.angle_gamma   90.00
#
_symmetry.space_group_name_H-M   'P 1'
#
loop_
_entity.id
_entity.type
_entity.pdbx_description
1 polymer ?
#
loop_
_entity_poly.entity_id
_entity_poly.type
_entity_poly.pdbx_seq_one_letter_code
_entity_poly.pdbx_strand_id
1 'polypeptide(L)'
;MSKARAHLRICDAYGNRRAVLPLEETFYELGADRTRRGEPGYIHLEGSGIEARHARLMQRAGEEVWQVVSLVAKGTKLGRHDLARDAATVLTDGTELWLGNNLLQLLDLNKSVTEQAVMPELSDIELMMNEALLDYEDRRRDLFDGDDRQREALLSAELDRLLSVELDLAGKPGMIATINRYCKEALRRPLISACLMSGTRGDIELSFSQLNAEQRARSIELREELASELRLEMSAHSTASDLQRLHEGFDAAYKTVSGMIGETFKLALIRDAVREKVMGLFFRLGPIQFLIDVPVISEIMVCGFDRIFVEKGNRMFETGLSFASESELFTVAARIAGRDGKQLTEGAPMADARLPDGSRANIVAAPTSLGGLSLTIRKFGKGHWSVADLRRNRAMSPPMERFLGACVKARKNIVISGGTGSGKTTLLNALAMFVPEGERIVTIEDTSELRLLNRNLVTLESRRANMDGRGEISIRDLVRNALRMRPDRIVVGECRGGETLDMLQAMNTGHSGSMTPCATTSIRRRSPPNGRATTCPCCERPCRWRPTA
;
A
#
# COMPACT_ATOMS: atom_id res chain seq x y z
N MET A 1 -25.92 13.54 33.96
CA MET A 1 -24.50 13.96 33.94
C MET A 1 -24.27 14.77 32.68
N SER A 2 -23.88 16.04 32.84
CA SER A 2 -23.68 17.02 31.77
C SER A 2 -22.54 16.55 30.85
N LYS A 3 -22.88 15.88 29.74
CA LYS A 3 -21.93 15.39 28.73
C LYS A 3 -21.42 16.57 27.91
N ALA A 4 -20.10 16.68 27.72
CA ALA A 4 -19.47 17.62 26.80
C ALA A 4 -20.19 17.62 25.44
N ARG A 5 -20.58 18.80 24.96
CA ARG A 5 -21.43 18.96 23.75
C ARG A 5 -20.62 19.04 22.45
N ALA A 6 -19.30 19.23 22.51
CA ALA A 6 -18.41 19.26 21.36
C ALA A 6 -16.97 18.89 21.75
N HIS A 7 -16.15 18.52 20.76
CA HIS A 7 -14.70 18.31 20.92
C HIS A 7 -13.94 19.30 20.04
N LEU A 8 -12.76 19.72 20.49
CA LEU A 8 -11.83 20.54 19.73
C LEU A 8 -10.60 19.73 19.35
N ARG A 9 -10.45 19.45 18.06
CA ARG A 9 -9.26 18.81 17.48
C ARG A 9 -8.21 19.87 17.19
N ILE A 10 -6.96 19.62 17.61
CA ILE A 10 -5.80 20.49 17.42
C ILE A 10 -4.75 19.73 16.63
N CYS A 11 -4.34 20.28 15.50
CA CYS A 11 -3.31 19.75 14.61
C CYS A 11 -2.19 20.79 14.42
N ASP A 12 -1.01 20.33 14.01
CA ASP A 12 0.03 21.23 13.49
C ASP A 12 -0.31 21.73 12.07
N ALA A 13 0.52 22.62 11.53
CA ALA A 13 0.33 23.20 10.21
C ALA A 13 0.38 22.19 9.05
N TYR A 14 0.85 20.96 9.31
CA TYR A 14 0.94 19.88 8.34
C TYR A 14 -0.22 18.87 8.49
N GLY A 15 -1.20 19.18 9.35
CA GLY A 15 -2.35 18.31 9.62
C GLY A 15 -2.06 17.16 10.58
N ASN A 16 -0.86 17.08 11.17
CA ASN A 16 -0.56 16.06 12.17
C ASN A 16 -1.28 16.40 13.48
N ARG A 17 -2.05 15.44 13.99
CA ARG A 17 -2.83 15.60 15.22
C ARG A 17 -1.89 15.80 16.42
N ARG A 18 -2.16 16.84 17.22
CA ARG A 18 -1.47 17.13 18.49
C ARG A 18 -2.31 16.79 19.71
N ALA A 19 -3.61 17.12 19.68
CA ALA A 19 -4.53 16.86 20.79
C ALA A 19 -5.99 16.86 20.30
N VAL A 20 -6.87 16.21 21.06
CA VAL A 20 -8.33 16.40 20.99
C VAL A 20 -8.83 16.63 22.40
N LEU A 21 -9.54 17.74 22.61
CA LEU A 21 -9.99 18.18 23.92
C LEU A 21 -11.52 18.18 23.99
N PRO A 22 -12.15 17.55 25.00
CA PRO A 22 -13.58 17.71 25.22
C PRO A 22 -13.86 19.14 25.68
N LEU A 23 -14.89 19.77 25.09
CA LEU A 23 -15.37 21.08 25.52
C LEU A 23 -16.48 20.89 26.56
N GLU A 24 -16.09 20.94 27.82
CA GLU A 24 -16.95 20.79 29.00
C GLU A 24 -17.54 22.13 29.49
N GLU A 25 -16.87 23.24 29.18
CA GLU A 25 -17.29 24.60 29.50
C GLU A 25 -17.88 25.30 28.26
N THR A 26 -18.57 26.42 28.44
CA THR A 26 -19.11 27.23 27.34
C THR A 26 -18.14 28.31 26.85
N PHE A 27 -16.97 28.40 27.46
CA PHE A 27 -15.98 29.44 27.19
C PHE A 27 -14.57 28.87 27.29
N TYR A 28 -13.76 29.15 26.27
CA TYR A 28 -12.34 28.84 26.26
C TYR A 28 -11.53 30.00 25.69
N GLU A 29 -10.39 30.28 26.28
CA GLU A 29 -9.38 31.15 25.70
C GLU A 29 -8.24 30.31 25.12
N LEU A 30 -7.83 30.64 23.89
CA LEU A 30 -6.85 29.90 23.10
C LEU A 30 -5.57 30.74 22.98
N GLY A 31 -4.41 30.19 23.33
CA GLY A 31 -3.15 30.94 23.22
C GLY A 31 -1.90 30.18 23.66
N ALA A 32 -0.77 30.88 23.71
CA ALA A 32 0.56 30.33 24.01
C ALA A 32 1.12 30.69 25.41
N ASP A 33 0.28 31.16 26.32
CA ASP A 33 0.68 31.48 27.69
C ASP A 33 0.91 30.20 28.50
N ARG A 34 2.19 29.86 28.67
CA ARG A 34 2.63 28.68 29.42
C ARG A 34 2.23 28.72 30.89
N THR A 35 2.03 29.90 31.48
CA THR A 35 1.69 30.03 32.90
C THR A 35 0.27 29.59 33.22
N ARG A 36 -0.59 29.57 32.19
CA ARG A 36 -2.01 29.19 32.28
C ARG A 36 -2.28 27.77 31.79
N ARG A 37 -1.22 27.00 31.51
CA ARG A 37 -1.33 25.61 31.06
C ARG A 37 -2.01 24.77 32.15
N GLY A 38 -3.17 24.19 31.81
CA GLY A 38 -3.96 23.37 32.74
C GLY A 38 -4.99 24.16 33.55
N GLU A 39 -5.09 25.48 33.36
CA GLU A 39 -6.20 26.28 33.90
C GLU A 39 -7.52 25.89 33.21
N PRO A 40 -8.61 25.65 33.96
CA PRO A 40 -9.94 25.46 33.38
C PRO A 40 -10.32 26.65 32.48
N GLY A 41 -10.86 26.36 31.30
CA GLY A 41 -11.20 27.40 30.31
C GLY A 41 -9.99 27.99 29.54
N TYR A 42 -8.77 27.47 29.70
CA TYR A 42 -7.61 27.87 28.87
C TYR A 42 -7.03 26.69 28.08
N ILE A 43 -6.94 26.84 26.76
CA ILE A 43 -6.34 25.84 25.87
C ILE A 43 -5.00 26.37 25.38
N HIS A 44 -3.93 25.76 25.91
CA HIS A 44 -2.59 26.07 25.47
C HIS A 44 -2.31 25.46 24.09
N LEU A 45 -1.90 26.31 23.16
CA LEU A 45 -1.42 25.98 21.84
C LEU A 45 0.08 26.28 21.70
N GLU A 46 0.82 25.36 21.10
CA GLU A 46 2.27 25.49 20.88
C GLU A 46 2.55 25.82 19.41
N GLY A 47 3.65 26.53 19.10
CA GLY A 47 4.07 26.81 17.72
C GLY A 47 4.31 28.30 17.44
N SER A 48 4.72 28.61 16.21
CA SER A 48 4.98 29.97 15.76
C SER A 48 3.71 30.69 15.34
N GLY A 49 3.68 32.01 15.52
CA GLY A 49 2.58 32.87 15.06
C GLY A 49 1.34 32.86 15.96
N ILE A 50 1.45 32.31 17.17
CA ILE A 50 0.40 32.34 18.18
C ILE A 50 0.78 33.22 19.36
N GLU A 51 -0.19 33.99 19.86
CA GLU A 51 -0.03 34.96 20.93
C GLU A 51 -0.47 34.35 22.27
N ALA A 52 -0.05 34.95 23.38
CA ALA A 52 -0.44 34.51 24.73
C ALA A 52 -1.98 34.42 24.91
N ARG A 53 -2.71 35.34 24.27
CA ARG A 53 -4.18 35.34 24.17
C ARG A 53 -4.55 35.60 22.72
N HIS A 54 -4.81 34.54 21.95
CA HIS A 54 -4.91 34.65 20.50
C HIS A 54 -6.36 34.69 20.02
N ALA A 55 -7.22 33.83 20.57
CA ALA A 55 -8.63 33.79 20.23
C ALA A 55 -9.48 33.34 21.43
N ARG A 56 -10.78 33.60 21.38
CA ARG A 56 -11.77 33.06 22.31
C ARG A 56 -12.75 32.17 21.57
N LEU A 57 -13.05 31.03 22.16
CA LEU A 57 -14.05 30.10 21.72
C LEU A 57 -15.21 30.17 22.71
N MET A 58 -16.42 30.48 22.24
CA MET A 58 -17.55 30.78 23.09
C MET A 58 -18.83 30.15 22.55
N GLN A 59 -19.67 29.62 23.43
CA GLN A 59 -21.03 29.20 23.12
C GLN A 59 -22.02 30.23 23.67
N ARG A 60 -22.95 30.72 22.85
CA ARG A 60 -23.98 31.67 23.31
C ARG A 60 -24.99 30.96 24.22
N ALA A 61 -25.42 31.63 25.28
CA ALA A 61 -26.39 31.08 26.21
C ALA A 61 -27.73 30.77 25.50
N GLY A 62 -28.10 29.49 25.46
CA GLY A 62 -29.31 29.00 24.80
C GLY A 62 -29.15 28.61 23.33
N GLU A 63 -27.97 28.79 22.72
CA GLU A 63 -27.66 28.36 21.35
C GLU A 63 -26.66 27.19 21.38
N GLU A 64 -26.84 26.17 20.53
CA GLU A 64 -25.87 25.06 20.40
C GLU A 64 -24.64 25.44 19.56
N VAL A 65 -24.55 26.68 19.12
CA VAL A 65 -23.57 27.14 18.15
C VAL A 65 -22.33 27.72 18.85
N TRP A 66 -21.16 27.26 18.42
CA TRP A 66 -19.87 27.80 18.84
C TRP A 66 -19.44 28.98 17.96
N GLN A 67 -18.81 29.97 18.58
CA GLN A 67 -18.26 31.14 17.90
C GLN A 67 -16.79 31.30 18.27
N VAL A 68 -15.99 31.69 17.29
CA VAL A 68 -14.62 32.14 17.50
C VAL A 68 -14.55 33.66 17.41
N VAL A 69 -13.85 34.27 18.35
CA VAL A 69 -13.51 35.70 18.35
C VAL A 69 -11.99 35.84 18.29
N SER A 70 -11.47 36.47 17.24
CA SER A 70 -10.04 36.77 17.15
C SER A 70 -9.67 37.86 18.16
N LEU A 71 -8.66 37.66 19.01
CA LEU A 71 -8.14 38.69 19.90
C LEU A 71 -6.95 39.46 19.28
N VAL A 72 -6.47 39.00 18.12
CA VAL A 72 -5.28 39.50 17.45
C VAL A 72 -5.63 40.18 16.12
N ALA A 73 -4.76 41.08 15.68
CA ALA A 73 -4.94 41.81 14.42
C ALA A 73 -4.70 40.93 13.17
N LYS A 74 -3.82 39.91 13.29
CA LYS A 74 -3.47 38.96 12.23
C LYS A 74 -3.13 37.60 12.86
N GLY A 75 -3.39 36.52 12.15
CA GLY A 75 -3.02 35.16 12.58
C GLY A 75 -4.18 34.21 12.86
N THR A 76 -5.42 34.71 12.87
CA THR A 76 -6.65 33.91 12.96
C THR A 76 -7.28 33.79 11.57
N LYS A 77 -7.47 32.58 11.04
CA LYS A 77 -8.19 32.35 9.79
C LYS A 77 -9.27 31.29 9.94
N LEU A 78 -10.36 31.45 9.23
CA LEU A 78 -11.40 30.44 9.07
C LEU A 78 -11.40 29.94 7.62
N GLY A 79 -10.99 28.69 7.41
CA GLY A 79 -10.64 28.15 6.10
C GLY A 79 -9.59 29.04 5.43
N ARG A 80 -9.97 29.69 4.33
CA ARG A 80 -9.10 30.60 3.57
C ARG A 80 -9.26 32.08 3.93
N HIS A 81 -10.14 32.43 4.86
CA HIS A 81 -10.50 33.82 5.18
C HIS A 81 -9.84 34.30 6.47
N ASP A 82 -9.14 35.44 6.44
CA ASP A 82 -8.61 36.09 7.63
C ASP A 82 -9.73 36.71 8.48
N LEU A 83 -9.67 36.48 9.79
CA LEU A 83 -10.59 37.06 10.77
C LEU A 83 -9.98 38.34 11.36
N ALA A 84 -10.69 39.46 11.22
CA ALA A 84 -10.31 40.72 11.86
C ALA A 84 -10.38 40.61 13.40
N ARG A 85 -9.61 41.45 14.09
CA ARG A 85 -9.66 41.55 15.55
C ARG A 85 -11.08 41.87 16.02
N ASP A 86 -11.50 41.20 17.09
CA ASP A 86 -12.81 41.29 17.72
C ASP A 86 -13.99 40.86 16.83
N ALA A 87 -13.72 40.34 15.62
CA ALA A 87 -14.75 39.75 14.77
C ALA A 87 -15.18 38.39 15.35
N ALA A 88 -16.46 38.26 15.67
CA ALA A 88 -17.08 37.00 16.06
C ALA A 88 -17.61 36.28 14.81
N THR A 89 -17.18 35.04 14.61
CA THR A 89 -17.66 34.19 13.50
C THR A 89 -18.11 32.85 14.03
N VAL A 90 -19.23 32.36 13.49
CA VAL A 90 -19.79 31.06 13.82
C VAL A 90 -18.88 29.95 13.29
N LEU A 91 -18.60 28.97 14.14
CA LEU A 91 -17.92 27.74 13.78
C LEU A 91 -18.96 26.68 13.45
N THR A 92 -18.90 26.15 12.23
CA THR A 92 -19.64 24.94 11.83
C THR A 92 -18.79 23.69 12.03
N ASP A 93 -19.43 22.54 12.17
CA ASP A 93 -18.74 21.24 12.29
C ASP A 93 -17.75 21.00 11.14
N GLY A 94 -16.55 20.52 11.47
CA GLY A 94 -15.46 20.29 10.52
C GLY A 94 -14.77 21.54 9.96
N THR A 95 -15.17 22.75 10.36
CA THR A 95 -14.55 23.99 9.86
C THR A 95 -13.11 24.12 10.32
N GLU A 96 -12.22 24.42 9.39
CA GLU A 96 -10.80 24.67 9.67
C GLU A 96 -10.59 26.05 10.29
N LEU A 97 -10.20 26.10 11.55
CA LEU A 97 -9.79 27.32 12.25
C LEU A 97 -8.28 27.33 12.42
N TRP A 98 -7.60 28.25 11.74
CA TRP A 98 -6.15 28.40 11.81
C TRP A 98 -5.78 29.48 12.82
N LEU A 99 -5.00 29.13 13.84
CA LEU A 99 -4.43 30.06 14.82
C LEU A 99 -2.89 29.99 14.77
N GLY A 100 -2.27 30.95 14.11
CA GLY A 100 -0.85 30.86 13.73
C GLY A 100 -0.61 29.59 12.88
N ASN A 101 0.29 28.72 13.34
CA ASN A 101 0.59 27.43 12.72
C ASN A 101 -0.18 26.23 13.31
N ASN A 102 -1.29 26.47 14.01
CA ASN A 102 -2.15 25.40 14.51
C ASN A 102 -3.45 25.36 13.71
N LEU A 103 -3.84 24.16 13.28
CA LEU A 103 -5.14 23.89 12.67
C LEU A 103 -6.08 23.32 13.73
N LEU A 104 -7.18 24.00 13.98
CA LEU A 104 -8.22 23.59 14.92
C LEU A 104 -9.49 23.22 14.17
N GLN A 105 -10.17 22.16 14.61
CA GLN A 105 -11.46 21.75 14.06
C GLN A 105 -12.43 21.46 15.20
N LEU A 106 -13.63 22.04 15.11
CA LEU A 106 -14.72 21.74 16.03
C LEU A 106 -15.45 20.49 15.54
N LEU A 107 -15.66 19.54 16.44
CA LEU A 107 -16.36 18.28 16.20
C LEU A 107 -17.62 18.27 17.08
N ASP A 108 -18.79 18.39 16.48
CA ASP A 108 -20.07 18.36 17.19
C ASP A 108 -20.62 16.93 17.26
N LEU A 109 -20.59 16.32 18.45
CA LEU A 109 -21.07 14.96 18.66
C LEU A 109 -22.60 14.82 18.66
N ASN A 110 -23.33 15.94 18.75
CA ASN A 110 -24.79 15.95 18.82
C ASN A 110 -25.47 16.32 17.50
N LYS A 111 -24.73 16.58 16.42
CA LYS A 111 -25.30 16.57 15.07
C LYS A 111 -25.59 15.15 14.59
N SER A 112 -26.44 14.47 15.34
CA SER A 112 -27.28 13.42 14.80
C SER A 112 -28.38 14.07 13.94
N VAL A 113 -28.31 13.79 12.63
CA VAL A 113 -29.47 13.37 11.81
C VAL A 113 -30.60 14.37 11.48
N THR A 114 -30.74 15.54 12.10
CA THR A 114 -31.84 16.46 11.73
C THR A 114 -31.40 17.61 10.81
N GLU A 115 -31.86 17.50 9.55
CA GLU A 115 -32.06 18.57 8.57
C GLU A 115 -30.80 19.19 7.93
N GLN A 116 -30.13 18.42 7.05
CA GLN A 116 -29.68 18.82 5.68
C GLN A 116 -28.58 17.92 5.08
N ALA A 117 -28.18 16.83 5.73
CA ALA A 117 -27.30 15.85 5.08
C ALA A 117 -28.12 14.85 4.23
N VAL A 118 -28.26 15.16 2.94
CA VAL A 118 -28.48 14.11 1.93
C VAL A 118 -27.17 13.30 1.84
N MET A 119 -27.10 12.17 2.57
CA MET A 119 -26.23 10.97 2.44
C MET A 119 -24.75 11.12 1.96
N PRO A 120 -23.74 10.50 2.63
CA PRO A 120 -23.65 9.03 2.77
C PRO A 120 -23.14 8.51 4.14
N GLU A 121 -23.98 7.72 4.82
CA GLU A 121 -23.90 7.23 6.22
C GLU A 121 -22.83 6.16 6.53
N LEU A 122 -21.61 6.25 5.98
CA LEU A 122 -20.68 5.11 6.01
C LEU A 122 -19.20 5.42 6.17
N SER A 123 -18.74 6.67 5.98
CA SER A 123 -17.42 7.05 6.51
C SER A 123 -17.41 7.02 8.03
N ASP A 124 -18.57 7.17 8.67
CA ASP A 124 -18.62 7.65 10.04
C ASP A 124 -18.36 6.57 11.08
N ILE A 125 -18.80 5.31 10.89
CA ILE A 125 -18.48 4.23 11.84
C ILE A 125 -17.00 3.85 11.75
N GLU A 126 -16.46 3.70 10.53
CA GLU A 126 -15.04 3.37 10.35
C GLU A 126 -14.15 4.49 10.86
N LEU A 127 -14.49 5.74 10.51
CA LEU A 127 -13.78 6.93 10.96
C LEU A 127 -13.90 7.09 12.47
N MET A 128 -15.09 6.94 13.06
CA MET A 128 -15.30 7.03 14.51
C MET A 128 -14.53 5.94 15.26
N MET A 129 -14.56 4.70 14.79
CA MET A 129 -13.82 3.60 15.43
C MET A 129 -12.31 3.77 15.27
N ASN A 130 -11.87 4.21 14.08
CA ASN A 130 -10.48 4.54 13.83
C ASN A 130 -10.00 5.70 14.71
N GLU A 131 -10.80 6.77 14.85
CA GLU A 131 -10.50 7.91 15.71
C GLU A 131 -10.49 7.54 17.19
N ALA A 132 -11.43 6.70 17.63
CA ALA A 132 -11.49 6.18 18.99
C ALA A 132 -10.29 5.28 19.32
N LEU A 133 -9.87 4.42 18.39
CA LEU A 133 -8.66 3.62 18.55
C LEU A 133 -7.37 4.45 18.54
N LEU A 134 -7.28 5.49 17.69
CA LEU A 134 -6.16 6.42 17.70
C LEU A 134 -6.07 7.18 19.03
N ASP A 135 -7.21 7.64 19.55
CA ASP A 135 -7.29 8.31 20.86
C ASP A 135 -6.95 7.36 22.01
N TYR A 136 -7.39 6.09 21.94
CA TYR A 136 -6.98 5.05 22.87
C TYR A 136 -5.46 4.82 22.82
N GLU A 137 -4.89 4.75 21.61
CA GLU A 137 -3.46 4.57 21.42
C GLU A 137 -2.65 5.72 22.05
N ASP A 138 -3.06 6.96 21.79
CA ASP A 138 -2.40 8.16 22.31
C ASP A 138 -2.48 8.26 23.84
N ARG A 139 -3.64 7.96 24.42
CA ARG A 139 -3.84 7.97 25.89
C ARG A 139 -3.06 6.88 26.61
N ARG A 140 -2.74 5.79 25.92
CA ARG A 140 -2.08 4.61 26.46
C ARG A 140 -0.69 4.42 25.86
N ARG A 141 -0.04 5.49 25.38
CA ARG A 141 1.29 5.43 24.74
C ARG A 141 2.34 4.72 25.61
N ASP A 142 2.19 4.81 26.93
CA ASP A 142 2.96 4.10 27.96
C ASP A 142 2.85 2.57 27.91
N LEU A 143 1.73 2.03 27.39
CA LEU A 143 1.49 0.60 27.23
C LEU A 143 1.99 0.03 25.89
N PHE A 144 2.44 0.90 24.97
CA PHE A 144 2.79 0.53 23.59
C PHE A 144 4.29 0.53 23.29
N ASP A 145 5.15 0.54 24.31
CA ASP A 145 6.60 0.46 24.11
C ASP A 145 7.02 -0.94 23.59
N GLY A 146 7.31 -0.99 22.28
CA GLY A 146 8.28 -1.91 21.68
C GLY A 146 7.78 -3.23 21.09
N ASP A 147 6.53 -3.65 21.32
CA ASP A 147 5.99 -4.88 20.71
C ASP A 147 4.69 -4.61 19.93
N ASP A 148 4.80 -4.66 18.60
CA ASP A 148 3.67 -4.54 17.66
C ASP A 148 2.57 -5.58 17.95
N ARG A 149 2.92 -6.77 18.47
CA ARG A 149 1.93 -7.80 18.82
C ARG A 149 1.12 -7.42 20.04
N GLN A 150 1.77 -6.87 21.07
CA GLN A 150 1.09 -6.40 22.26
C GLN A 150 0.19 -5.20 21.93
N ARG A 151 0.67 -4.30 21.07
CA ARG A 151 -0.13 -3.18 20.55
C ARG A 151 -1.34 -3.66 19.74
N GLU A 152 -1.16 -4.63 18.84
CA GLU A 152 -2.25 -5.24 18.08
C GLU A 152 -3.29 -5.90 18.99
N ALA A 153 -2.86 -6.63 20.02
CA ALA A 153 -3.76 -7.26 20.98
C ALA A 153 -4.61 -6.26 21.76
N LEU A 154 -4.00 -5.17 22.24
CA LEU A 154 -4.69 -4.11 23.00
C LEU A 154 -5.69 -3.34 22.13
N LEU A 155 -5.29 -2.91 20.94
CA LEU A 155 -6.19 -2.21 20.01
C LEU A 155 -7.30 -3.13 19.50
N SER A 156 -7.01 -4.42 19.28
CA SER A 156 -8.00 -5.43 18.95
C SER A 156 -9.05 -5.60 20.06
N ALA A 157 -8.65 -5.60 21.32
CA ALA A 157 -9.57 -5.73 22.45
C ALA A 157 -10.46 -4.50 22.62
N GLU A 158 -9.92 -3.28 22.47
CA GLU A 158 -10.73 -2.06 22.53
C GLU A 158 -11.68 -1.98 21.33
N LEU A 159 -11.25 -2.42 20.15
CA LEU A 159 -12.11 -2.49 18.98
C LEU A 159 -13.31 -3.41 19.20
N ASP A 160 -13.10 -4.59 19.80
CA ASP A 160 -14.21 -5.49 20.15
C ASP A 160 -15.19 -4.85 21.13
N ARG A 161 -14.67 -4.07 22.09
CA ARG A 161 -15.51 -3.31 23.03
C ARG A 161 -16.34 -2.26 22.30
N LEU A 162 -15.73 -1.46 21.42
CA LEU A 162 -16.41 -0.44 20.62
C LEU A 162 -17.45 -1.06 19.68
N LEU A 163 -17.10 -2.16 18.98
CA LEU A 163 -18.03 -2.92 18.13
C LEU A 163 -19.24 -3.39 18.94
N SER A 164 -19.02 -3.91 20.15
CA SER A 164 -20.12 -4.37 21.00
C SER A 164 -21.04 -3.25 21.49
N VAL A 165 -20.54 -2.03 21.64
CA VAL A 165 -21.34 -0.87 22.08
C VAL A 165 -22.12 -0.26 20.91
N GLU A 166 -21.48 -0.11 19.76
CA GLU A 166 -22.07 0.58 18.60
C GLU A 166 -22.98 -0.33 17.76
N LEU A 167 -22.63 -1.61 17.61
CA LEU A 167 -23.45 -2.56 16.84
C LEU A 167 -24.67 -3.08 17.62
N ASP A 168 -24.72 -2.90 18.94
CA ASP A 168 -25.86 -3.29 19.80
C ASP A 168 -27.02 -2.26 19.78
N LEU A 169 -26.87 -1.16 19.04
CA LEU A 169 -27.91 -0.15 18.84
C LEU A 169 -28.91 -0.60 17.75
N ALA A 170 -29.65 -1.67 18.04
CA ALA A 170 -30.70 -2.21 17.17
C ALA A 170 -31.74 -1.13 16.78
N GLY A 171 -31.96 -0.97 15.46
CA GLY A 171 -33.18 -0.36 14.92
C GLY A 171 -33.12 1.11 14.47
N LYS A 172 -31.96 1.76 14.41
CA LYS A 172 -31.90 3.13 13.84
C LYS A 172 -32.14 3.10 12.31
N PRO A 173 -33.11 3.86 11.77
CA PRO A 173 -33.25 4.06 10.34
C PRO A 173 -31.97 4.71 9.79
N GLY A 174 -31.27 4.01 8.90
CA GLY A 174 -29.91 4.31 8.42
C GLY A 174 -28.94 3.12 8.59
N MET A 175 -29.06 2.41 9.72
CA MET A 175 -28.20 1.24 10.02
C MET A 175 -28.39 0.08 9.03
N ILE A 176 -29.60 -0.10 8.50
CA ILE A 176 -29.93 -1.20 7.56
C ILE A 176 -29.16 -1.08 6.24
N ALA A 177 -28.97 0.15 5.73
CA ALA A 177 -28.20 0.37 4.51
C ALA A 177 -26.71 0.04 4.73
N THR A 178 -26.18 0.48 5.88
CA THR A 178 -24.83 0.18 6.37
C THR A 178 -24.59 -1.32 6.56
N ILE A 179 -25.51 -2.02 7.25
CA ILE A 179 -25.52 -3.47 7.44
C ILE A 179 -25.39 -4.18 6.09
N ASN A 180 -26.24 -3.82 5.13
CA ASN A 180 -26.24 -4.43 3.82
C ASN A 180 -24.96 -4.16 3.04
N ARG A 181 -24.37 -2.95 3.15
CA ARG A 181 -23.10 -2.65 2.48
C ARG A 181 -21.94 -3.51 2.99
N TYR A 182 -21.79 -3.66 4.31
CA TYR A 182 -20.71 -4.51 4.85
C TYR A 182 -20.93 -5.98 4.55
N CYS A 183 -22.17 -6.47 4.60
CA CYS A 183 -22.47 -7.84 4.18
C CYS A 183 -22.08 -8.05 2.71
N LYS A 184 -22.43 -7.10 1.83
CA LYS A 184 -22.00 -7.11 0.42
C LYS A 184 -20.48 -7.16 0.30
N GLU A 185 -19.76 -6.28 0.98
CA GLU A 185 -18.29 -6.23 0.90
C GLU A 185 -17.63 -7.51 1.43
N ALA A 186 -18.10 -8.02 2.57
CA ALA A 186 -17.64 -9.25 3.21
C ALA A 186 -17.79 -10.47 2.29
N LEU A 187 -18.87 -10.54 1.50
CA LEU A 187 -19.12 -11.62 0.55
C LEU A 187 -18.43 -11.39 -0.81
N ARG A 188 -18.31 -10.13 -1.24
CA ARG A 188 -17.72 -9.76 -2.54
C ARG A 188 -16.21 -9.99 -2.58
N ARG A 189 -15.47 -9.63 -1.52
CA ARG A 189 -14.00 -9.80 -1.44
C ARG A 189 -13.56 -11.27 -1.65
N PRO A 190 -14.16 -12.28 -1.00
CA PRO A 190 -13.94 -13.69 -1.30
C PRO A 190 -14.13 -14.09 -2.74
N LEU A 191 -15.20 -13.58 -3.38
CA LEU A 191 -15.47 -13.91 -4.77
C LEU A 191 -14.46 -13.27 -5.73
N ILE A 192 -14.04 -12.03 -5.48
CA ILE A 192 -12.94 -11.39 -6.24
C ILE A 192 -11.67 -12.25 -6.12
N SER A 193 -11.34 -12.68 -4.91
CA SER A 193 -10.19 -13.55 -4.67
C SER A 193 -10.31 -14.89 -5.41
N ALA A 194 -11.48 -15.53 -5.39
CA ALA A 194 -11.75 -16.76 -6.11
C ALA A 194 -11.63 -16.56 -7.65
N CYS A 195 -12.17 -15.47 -8.19
CA CYS A 195 -11.98 -15.11 -9.60
C CYS A 195 -10.50 -14.94 -9.95
N LEU A 196 -9.72 -14.29 -9.08
CA LEU A 196 -8.29 -14.10 -9.27
C LEU A 196 -7.49 -15.40 -9.10
N MET A 197 -7.92 -16.32 -8.25
CA MET A 197 -7.32 -17.65 -8.04
C MET A 197 -7.79 -18.72 -9.04
N SER A 198 -8.73 -18.39 -9.93
CA SER A 198 -9.22 -19.29 -10.98
C SER A 198 -8.08 -19.99 -11.74
N GLY A 199 -8.14 -21.32 -11.80
CA GLY A 199 -7.10 -22.17 -12.39
C GLY A 199 -5.92 -22.54 -11.48
N THR A 200 -5.92 -22.17 -10.20
CA THR A 200 -4.95 -22.65 -9.21
C THR A 200 -5.56 -23.59 -8.17
N ARG A 201 -4.80 -24.61 -7.74
CA ARG A 201 -5.20 -25.53 -6.67
C ARG A 201 -5.03 -24.83 -5.32
N GLY A 202 -6.13 -24.70 -4.58
CA GLY A 202 -6.14 -24.20 -3.20
C GLY A 202 -7.09 -23.02 -3.07
N ASP A 203 -8.13 -23.19 -2.26
CA ASP A 203 -8.92 -22.06 -1.78
C ASP A 203 -8.02 -21.24 -0.85
N ILE A 204 -7.93 -19.93 -1.10
CA ILE A 204 -7.53 -19.02 -0.03
C ILE A 204 -8.72 -19.04 0.92
N GLU A 205 -8.60 -19.76 2.03
CA GLU A 205 -9.41 -19.49 3.20
C GLU A 205 -9.13 -18.03 3.57
N LEU A 206 -10.03 -17.13 3.18
CA LEU A 206 -10.03 -15.82 3.77
C LEU A 206 -10.25 -16.04 5.26
N SER A 207 -9.30 -15.54 6.04
CA SER A 207 -9.29 -15.61 7.49
C SER A 207 -10.50 -14.83 8.02
N PHE A 208 -11.64 -15.50 8.14
CA PHE A 208 -12.74 -15.03 8.99
C PHE A 208 -12.31 -15.26 10.44
N SER A 209 -11.55 -14.31 10.99
CA SER A 209 -10.88 -14.48 12.28
C SER A 209 -11.87 -14.65 13.43
N GLN A 210 -13.12 -14.18 13.29
CA GLN A 210 -14.12 -14.24 14.36
C GLN A 210 -15.38 -15.08 14.05
N LEU A 211 -15.58 -15.57 12.82
CA LEU A 211 -16.70 -16.46 12.54
C LEU A 211 -16.47 -17.84 13.15
N ASN A 212 -17.48 -18.39 13.83
CA ASN A 212 -17.47 -19.77 14.32
C ASN A 212 -17.57 -20.77 13.15
N ALA A 213 -17.37 -22.07 13.41
CA ALA A 213 -17.34 -23.09 12.35
C ALA A 213 -18.63 -23.15 11.51
N GLU A 214 -19.79 -23.00 12.15
CA GLU A 214 -21.10 -23.00 11.48
C GLU A 214 -21.29 -21.76 10.60
N GLN A 215 -20.93 -20.58 11.12
CA GLN A 215 -20.95 -19.32 10.38
C GLN A 215 -19.98 -19.33 9.20
N ARG A 216 -18.81 -19.97 9.33
CA ARG A 216 -17.86 -20.15 8.23
C ARG A 216 -18.44 -21.06 7.14
N ALA A 217 -19.04 -22.19 7.51
CA ALA A 217 -19.72 -23.07 6.57
C ALA A 217 -20.83 -22.32 5.82
N ARG A 218 -21.63 -21.53 6.55
CA ARG A 218 -22.70 -20.71 5.96
C ARG A 218 -22.17 -19.63 5.01
N SER A 219 -21.04 -19.01 5.32
CA SER A 219 -20.35 -18.05 4.44
C SER A 219 -19.91 -18.70 3.13
N ILE A 220 -19.41 -19.94 3.20
CA ILE A 220 -19.01 -20.72 2.03
C ILE A 220 -20.22 -21.08 1.15
N GLU A 221 -21.32 -21.55 1.74
CA GLU A 221 -22.56 -21.85 1.02
C GLU A 221 -23.09 -20.62 0.26
N LEU A 222 -23.19 -19.47 0.93
CA LEU A 222 -23.65 -18.23 0.31
C LEU A 222 -22.73 -17.76 -0.82
N ARG A 223 -21.42 -18.01 -0.69
CA ARG A 223 -20.45 -17.72 -1.75
C ARG A 223 -20.71 -18.59 -2.98
N GLU A 224 -21.01 -19.87 -2.80
CA GLU A 224 -21.35 -20.79 -3.90
C GLU A 224 -22.68 -20.42 -4.57
N GLU A 225 -23.70 -20.05 -3.79
CA GLU A 225 -24.98 -19.54 -4.31
C GLU A 225 -24.78 -18.26 -5.14
N LEU A 226 -24.02 -17.29 -4.62
CA LEU A 226 -23.70 -16.06 -5.34
C LEU A 226 -22.89 -16.32 -6.61
N ALA A 227 -21.93 -17.24 -6.57
CA ALA A 227 -21.16 -17.62 -7.76
C ALA A 227 -22.03 -18.27 -8.82
N SER A 228 -23.02 -19.09 -8.41
CA SER A 228 -23.99 -19.71 -9.30
C SER A 228 -24.91 -18.69 -9.95
N GLU A 229 -25.47 -17.77 -9.15
CA GLU A 229 -26.35 -16.69 -9.62
C GLU A 229 -25.64 -15.77 -10.62
N LEU A 230 -24.37 -15.44 -10.36
CA LEU A 230 -23.52 -14.64 -11.24
C LEU A 230 -22.95 -15.44 -12.44
N ARG A 231 -23.18 -16.75 -12.48
CA ARG A 231 -22.66 -17.68 -13.50
C ARG A 231 -21.14 -17.56 -13.64
N LEU A 232 -20.42 -17.54 -12.52
CA LEU A 232 -18.96 -17.45 -12.51
C LEU A 232 -18.37 -18.82 -12.88
N GLU A 233 -17.49 -18.85 -13.89
CA GLU A 233 -16.89 -20.09 -14.39
C GLU A 233 -15.63 -20.48 -13.59
N MET A 234 -14.94 -19.50 -13.00
CA MET A 234 -13.76 -19.69 -12.14
C MET A 234 -12.63 -20.50 -12.80
N SER A 235 -12.45 -20.32 -14.11
CA SER A 235 -11.38 -20.92 -14.91
C SER A 235 -10.27 -19.93 -15.24
N ALA A 236 -9.08 -20.43 -15.61
CA ALA A 236 -7.96 -19.58 -16.01
C ALA A 236 -8.26 -18.64 -17.20
N HIS A 237 -9.25 -18.99 -18.03
CA HIS A 237 -9.64 -18.20 -19.21
C HIS A 237 -10.80 -17.24 -18.93
N SER A 238 -11.56 -17.46 -17.85
CA SER A 238 -12.74 -16.68 -17.50
C SER A 238 -12.46 -15.55 -16.50
N THR A 239 -11.23 -15.42 -15.96
CA THR A 239 -10.90 -14.41 -14.93
C THR A 239 -11.43 -13.00 -15.26
N ALA A 240 -11.23 -12.51 -16.50
CA ALA A 240 -11.70 -11.19 -16.90
C ALA A 240 -13.24 -11.10 -16.95
N SER A 241 -13.90 -12.07 -17.58
CA SER A 241 -15.36 -12.09 -17.70
C SER A 241 -16.04 -12.31 -16.34
N ASP A 242 -15.45 -13.12 -15.46
CA ASP A 242 -15.97 -13.39 -14.12
C ASP A 242 -15.87 -12.14 -13.23
N LEU A 243 -14.73 -11.42 -13.29
CA LEU A 243 -14.60 -10.12 -12.60
C LEU A 243 -15.59 -9.09 -13.12
N GLN A 244 -15.84 -9.05 -14.43
CA GLN A 244 -16.84 -8.17 -15.02
C GLN A 244 -18.26 -8.52 -14.58
N ARG A 245 -18.65 -9.81 -14.67
CA ARG A 245 -19.96 -10.31 -14.21
C ARG A 245 -20.17 -9.98 -12.72
N LEU A 246 -19.13 -10.15 -11.91
CA LEU A 246 -19.15 -9.79 -10.49
C LEU A 246 -19.26 -8.28 -10.29
N HIS A 247 -18.57 -7.44 -11.06
CA HIS A 247 -18.67 -6.00 -10.92
C HIS A 247 -20.08 -5.48 -11.27
N GLU A 248 -20.64 -5.94 -12.38
CA GLU A 248 -21.92 -5.45 -12.92
C GLU A 248 -23.15 -6.11 -12.24
N GLY A 249 -23.04 -7.39 -11.85
CA GLY A 249 -24.17 -8.21 -11.41
C GLY A 249 -24.28 -8.43 -9.90
N PHE A 250 -23.24 -8.15 -9.12
CA PHE A 250 -23.20 -8.54 -7.70
C PHE A 250 -24.34 -7.95 -6.87
N ASP A 251 -24.71 -6.70 -7.11
CA ASP A 251 -25.79 -6.05 -6.38
C ASP A 251 -27.17 -6.69 -6.63
N ALA A 252 -27.41 -7.17 -7.85
CA ALA A 252 -28.62 -7.91 -8.20
C ALA A 252 -28.61 -9.30 -7.57
N ALA A 253 -27.50 -10.03 -7.69
CA ALA A 253 -27.33 -11.36 -7.11
C ALA A 253 -27.47 -11.34 -5.57
N TYR A 254 -26.85 -10.35 -4.91
CA TYR A 254 -26.97 -10.17 -3.47
C TYR A 254 -28.41 -9.92 -3.05
N LYS A 255 -29.22 -9.16 -3.79
CA LYS A 255 -30.63 -8.94 -3.45
C LYS A 255 -31.41 -10.26 -3.41
N THR A 256 -31.19 -11.15 -4.38
CA THR A 256 -31.82 -12.49 -4.45
C THR A 256 -31.48 -13.33 -3.21
N VAL A 257 -30.23 -13.31 -2.77
CA VAL A 257 -29.73 -14.15 -1.66
C VAL A 257 -29.92 -13.49 -0.28
N SER A 258 -30.01 -12.15 -0.20
CA SER A 258 -30.03 -11.39 1.06
C SER A 258 -31.17 -11.73 2.03
N GLY A 259 -32.28 -12.26 1.50
CA GLY A 259 -33.41 -12.76 2.28
C GLY A 259 -33.14 -14.08 3.00
N MET A 260 -32.16 -14.86 2.54
CA MET A 260 -31.72 -16.12 3.14
C MET A 260 -30.70 -15.93 4.27
N ILE A 261 -30.27 -14.69 4.49
CA ILE A 261 -29.26 -14.32 5.48
C ILE A 261 -29.97 -13.82 6.75
N GLY A 262 -29.98 -14.65 7.79
CA GLY A 262 -30.56 -14.31 9.09
C GLY A 262 -29.85 -13.12 9.77
N GLU A 263 -30.57 -12.38 10.61
CA GLU A 263 -30.05 -11.16 11.27
C GLU A 263 -28.81 -11.43 12.13
N THR A 264 -28.80 -12.53 12.89
CA THR A 264 -27.65 -12.94 13.70
C THR A 264 -26.39 -13.14 12.86
N PHE A 265 -26.54 -13.69 11.65
CA PHE A 265 -25.41 -13.90 10.76
C PHE A 265 -24.98 -12.61 10.05
N LYS A 266 -25.91 -11.70 9.70
CA LYS A 266 -25.58 -10.35 9.21
C LYS A 266 -24.71 -9.60 10.21
N LEU A 267 -25.08 -9.61 11.50
CA LEU A 267 -24.31 -8.97 12.56
C LEU A 267 -22.90 -9.56 12.69
N ALA A 268 -22.76 -10.89 12.60
CA ALA A 268 -21.46 -11.55 12.63
C ALA A 268 -20.57 -11.13 11.45
N LEU A 269 -21.12 -11.08 10.23
CA LEU A 269 -20.41 -10.63 9.02
C LEU A 269 -19.94 -9.18 9.13
N ILE A 270 -20.80 -8.29 9.64
CA ILE A 270 -20.44 -6.87 9.81
C ILE A 270 -19.33 -6.72 10.83
N ARG A 271 -19.46 -7.39 11.98
CA ARG A 271 -18.46 -7.33 13.03
C ARG A 271 -17.09 -7.76 12.50
N ASP A 272 -17.03 -8.86 11.76
CA ASP A 272 -15.80 -9.36 11.15
C ASP A 272 -15.28 -8.38 10.07
N ALA A 273 -16.14 -7.86 9.20
CA ALA A 273 -15.75 -6.93 8.12
C ALA A 273 -15.22 -5.58 8.63
N VAL A 274 -15.93 -4.96 9.59
CA VAL A 274 -15.50 -3.70 10.21
C VAL A 274 -14.18 -3.92 10.96
N ARG A 275 -14.09 -5.03 11.71
CA ARG A 275 -12.86 -5.41 12.42
C ARG A 275 -11.68 -5.56 11.47
N GLU A 276 -11.80 -6.35 10.42
CA GLU A 276 -10.75 -6.55 9.43
C GLU A 276 -10.35 -5.22 8.75
N LYS A 277 -11.31 -4.34 8.48
CA LYS A 277 -11.02 -3.04 7.85
C LYS A 277 -10.30 -2.09 8.81
N VAL A 278 -10.79 -1.92 10.04
CA VAL A 278 -10.17 -1.05 11.03
C VAL A 278 -8.81 -1.59 11.47
N MET A 279 -8.70 -2.86 11.86
CA MET A 279 -7.40 -3.46 12.19
C MET A 279 -6.47 -3.48 10.98
N GLY A 280 -7.02 -3.72 9.80
CA GLY A 280 -6.28 -3.65 8.54
C GLY A 280 -5.71 -2.26 8.28
N LEU A 281 -6.41 -1.21 8.72
CA LEU A 281 -5.92 0.16 8.64
C LEU A 281 -4.89 0.51 9.69
N PHE A 282 -4.87 -0.10 10.87
CA PHE A 282 -3.82 0.14 11.87
C PHE A 282 -2.54 -0.65 11.60
N PHE A 283 -2.69 -1.92 11.22
CA PHE A 283 -1.57 -2.87 11.22
C PHE A 283 -1.23 -3.44 9.83
N ARG A 284 -2.16 -3.32 8.88
CA ARG A 284 -2.03 -3.94 7.55
C ARG A 284 -2.03 -2.89 6.44
N LEU A 285 -2.32 -3.33 5.23
CA LEU A 285 -2.28 -2.52 4.02
C LEU A 285 -3.69 -2.14 3.52
N GLY A 286 -4.70 -2.10 4.39
CA GLY A 286 -6.07 -1.79 3.98
C GLY A 286 -6.64 -2.79 2.95
N PRO A 287 -7.44 -2.35 1.95
CA PRO A 287 -8.06 -3.21 0.95
C PRO A 287 -7.08 -4.05 0.12
N ILE A 288 -5.82 -3.61 -0.06
CA ILE A 288 -4.84 -4.35 -0.87
C ILE A 288 -4.17 -5.50 -0.10
N GLN A 289 -4.38 -5.59 1.23
CA GLN A 289 -3.72 -6.61 2.05
C GLN A 289 -4.00 -8.03 1.53
N PHE A 290 -5.25 -8.37 1.26
CA PHE A 290 -5.57 -9.73 0.81
C PHE A 290 -5.00 -10.03 -0.58
N LEU A 291 -4.83 -9.03 -1.46
CA LEU A 291 -4.19 -9.21 -2.77
C LEU A 291 -2.69 -9.54 -2.64
N ILE A 292 -2.03 -9.04 -1.59
CA ILE A 292 -0.66 -9.44 -1.24
C ILE A 292 -0.59 -10.93 -0.91
N ASP A 293 -1.64 -11.48 -0.31
CA ASP A 293 -1.67 -12.89 0.08
C ASP A 293 -1.93 -13.84 -1.11
N VAL A 294 -2.56 -13.35 -2.20
CA VAL A 294 -2.87 -14.13 -3.41
C VAL A 294 -1.61 -14.53 -4.20
N PRO A 295 -1.14 -15.79 -4.20
CA PRO A 295 0.19 -16.14 -4.73
C PRO A 295 0.36 -15.93 -6.24
N VAL A 296 -0.73 -15.96 -7.01
CA VAL A 296 -0.70 -15.82 -8.48
C VAL A 296 -0.55 -14.39 -8.97
N ILE A 297 -0.73 -13.40 -8.09
CA ILE A 297 -0.58 -11.98 -8.43
C ILE A 297 0.91 -11.63 -8.40
N SER A 298 1.41 -11.02 -9.47
CA SER A 298 2.78 -10.51 -9.58
C SER A 298 2.91 -9.04 -9.21
N GLU A 299 1.87 -8.24 -9.49
CA GLU A 299 1.89 -6.80 -9.28
C GLU A 299 0.50 -6.30 -8.86
N ILE A 300 0.46 -5.29 -7.99
CA ILE A 300 -0.74 -4.59 -7.54
C ILE A 300 -0.52 -3.11 -7.83
N MET A 301 -1.44 -2.45 -8.52
CA MET A 301 -1.36 -1.03 -8.86
C MET A 301 -2.62 -0.32 -8.38
N VAL A 302 -2.43 0.71 -7.58
CA VAL A 302 -3.47 1.62 -7.09
C VAL A 302 -3.32 2.93 -7.84
N CYS A 303 -4.36 3.33 -8.57
CA CYS A 303 -4.38 4.51 -9.42
C CYS A 303 -5.39 5.53 -8.90
N GLY A 304 -5.08 6.15 -7.76
CA GLY A 304 -6.03 6.87 -6.91
C GLY A 304 -6.77 5.93 -5.96
N PHE A 305 -7.47 6.49 -4.98
CA PHE A 305 -8.18 5.70 -3.96
C PHE A 305 -9.29 4.79 -4.54
N ASP A 306 -9.81 5.08 -5.72
CA ASP A 306 -10.99 4.45 -6.33
C ASP A 306 -10.69 3.30 -7.29
N ARG A 307 -9.43 3.11 -7.73
CA ARG A 307 -9.06 2.13 -8.77
C ARG A 307 -7.88 1.27 -8.38
N ILE A 308 -8.12 -0.04 -8.28
CA ILE A 308 -7.09 -1.04 -7.96
C ILE A 308 -7.02 -2.10 -9.07
N PHE A 309 -5.84 -2.22 -9.67
CA PHE A 309 -5.49 -3.20 -10.70
C PHE A 309 -4.51 -4.23 -10.16
N VAL A 310 -4.53 -5.42 -10.77
CA VAL A 310 -3.59 -6.50 -10.48
C VAL A 310 -3.08 -7.13 -11.76
N GLU A 311 -1.82 -7.55 -11.75
CA GLU A 311 -1.25 -8.36 -12.80
C GLU A 311 -1.29 -9.85 -12.39
N LYS A 312 -1.89 -10.68 -13.25
CA LYS A 312 -1.87 -12.14 -13.15
C LYS A 312 -1.48 -12.72 -14.50
N GLY A 313 -0.40 -13.50 -14.55
CA GLY A 313 0.04 -14.18 -15.77
C GLY A 313 0.28 -13.25 -16.97
N ASN A 314 0.94 -12.11 -16.74
CA ASN A 314 1.20 -11.06 -17.74
C ASN A 314 -0.06 -10.40 -18.33
N ARG A 315 -1.20 -10.49 -17.63
CA ARG A 315 -2.43 -9.80 -18.00
C ARG A 315 -2.89 -8.94 -16.84
N MET A 316 -3.42 -7.78 -17.18
CA MET A 316 -3.93 -6.79 -16.24
C MET A 316 -5.42 -7.00 -16.01
N PHE A 317 -5.85 -6.89 -14.75
CA PHE A 317 -7.24 -7.02 -14.33
C PHE A 317 -7.60 -5.92 -13.35
N GLU A 318 -8.75 -5.28 -13.57
CA GLU A 318 -9.34 -4.39 -12.58
C GLU A 318 -10.10 -5.20 -11.53
N THR A 319 -9.85 -4.91 -10.25
CA THR A 319 -10.38 -5.73 -9.15
C THR A 319 -11.78 -5.30 -8.69
N GLY A 320 -12.18 -4.05 -8.97
CA GLY A 320 -13.39 -3.44 -8.43
C GLY A 320 -13.34 -3.12 -6.94
N LEU A 321 -12.14 -3.18 -6.33
CA LEU A 321 -11.84 -2.75 -4.97
C LEU A 321 -11.40 -1.29 -4.96
N SER A 322 -11.63 -0.61 -3.85
CA SER A 322 -11.22 0.76 -3.59
C SER A 322 -10.88 0.98 -2.12
N PHE A 323 -10.08 1.99 -1.84
CA PHE A 323 -10.01 2.63 -0.52
C PHE A 323 -11.27 3.49 -0.31
N ALA A 324 -11.60 3.82 0.93
CA ALA A 324 -12.75 4.67 1.23
C ALA A 324 -12.47 6.14 0.89
N SER A 325 -11.21 6.58 0.97
CA SER A 325 -10.80 7.94 0.66
C SER A 325 -9.34 8.05 0.25
N GLU A 326 -8.98 9.19 -0.34
CA GLU A 326 -7.59 9.57 -0.62
C GLU A 326 -6.72 9.63 0.65
N SER A 327 -7.29 10.09 1.77
CA SER A 327 -6.62 10.15 3.07
C SER A 327 -6.27 8.76 3.63
N GLU A 328 -7.15 7.78 3.43
CA GLU A 328 -6.91 6.39 3.81
C GLU A 328 -5.75 5.79 3.01
N LEU A 329 -5.79 5.97 1.68
CA LEU A 329 -4.71 5.54 0.80
C LEU A 329 -3.38 6.21 1.18
N PHE A 330 -3.39 7.51 1.47
CA PHE A 330 -2.21 8.24 1.93
C PHE A 330 -1.64 7.67 3.23
N THR A 331 -2.50 7.34 4.21
CA THR A 331 -2.06 6.75 5.48
C THR A 331 -1.38 5.40 5.28
N VAL A 332 -1.95 4.55 4.42
CA VAL A 332 -1.33 3.25 4.08
C VAL A 332 0.00 3.45 3.34
N ALA A 333 0.04 4.35 2.35
CA ALA A 333 1.26 4.65 1.61
C ALA A 333 2.37 5.24 2.49
N ALA A 334 2.04 6.19 3.37
CA ALA A 334 2.96 6.79 4.33
C ALA A 334 3.52 5.75 5.30
N ARG A 335 2.70 4.78 5.77
CA ARG A 335 3.19 3.66 6.58
C ARG A 335 4.16 2.77 5.82
N ILE A 336 3.84 2.42 4.57
CA ILE A 336 4.73 1.63 3.72
C ILE A 336 6.08 2.34 3.58
N ALA A 337 6.08 3.65 3.30
CA ALA A 337 7.30 4.45 3.23
C ALA A 337 8.07 4.51 4.57
N GLY A 338 7.35 4.71 5.68
CA GLY A 338 7.91 4.86 7.02
C GLY A 338 8.71 3.67 7.52
N ARG A 339 8.38 2.44 7.07
CA ARG A 339 9.10 1.21 7.47
C ARG A 339 10.58 1.22 7.09
N ASP A 340 10.92 1.84 5.96
CA ASP A 340 12.30 2.00 5.49
C ASP A 340 12.92 3.34 5.94
N GLY A 341 12.31 4.00 6.94
CA GLY A 341 12.76 5.29 7.46
C GLY A 341 12.54 6.46 6.49
N LYS A 342 11.67 6.30 5.48
CA LYS A 342 11.32 7.36 4.52
C LYS A 342 10.05 8.06 4.94
N GLN A 343 9.98 9.36 4.68
CA GLN A 343 8.77 10.14 4.93
C GLN A 343 8.13 10.57 3.62
N LEU A 344 6.83 10.30 3.49
CA LEU A 344 6.01 10.81 2.39
C LEU A 344 5.42 12.15 2.82
N THR A 345 5.84 13.24 2.17
CA THR A 345 5.38 14.61 2.48
C THR A 345 5.18 15.39 1.18
N GLU A 346 4.58 16.58 1.24
CA GLU A 346 4.48 17.46 0.05
C GLU A 346 5.86 17.82 -0.52
N GLY A 347 6.89 17.97 0.33
CA GLY A 347 8.26 18.23 -0.08
C GLY A 347 9.01 16.98 -0.59
N ALA A 348 8.52 15.79 -0.26
CA ALA A 348 9.05 14.50 -0.72
C ALA A 348 7.88 13.61 -1.20
N PRO A 349 7.26 13.93 -2.35
CA PRO A 349 6.04 13.27 -2.82
C PRO A 349 6.30 11.90 -3.46
N MET A 350 7.55 11.42 -3.49
CA MET A 350 7.92 10.14 -4.09
C MET A 350 8.69 9.30 -3.09
N ALA A 351 8.32 8.02 -2.97
CA ALA A 351 9.02 7.07 -2.12
C ALA A 351 9.06 5.69 -2.77
N ASP A 352 10.20 5.02 -2.63
CA ASP A 352 10.34 3.58 -2.87
C ASP A 352 10.50 2.89 -1.52
N ALA A 353 9.84 1.76 -1.27
CA ALA A 353 9.89 1.08 0.02
C ALA A 353 9.79 -0.44 -0.13
N ARG A 354 10.12 -1.16 0.94
CA ARG A 354 10.04 -2.61 1.02
C ARG A 354 9.00 -3.04 2.07
N LEU A 355 8.18 -4.01 1.68
CA LEU A 355 7.22 -4.67 2.57
C LEU A 355 7.92 -5.80 3.35
N PRO A 356 7.35 -6.26 4.48
CA PRO A 356 7.94 -7.33 5.30
C PRO A 356 8.12 -8.67 4.56
N ASP A 357 7.30 -8.95 3.54
CA ASP A 357 7.40 -10.14 2.69
C ASP A 357 8.51 -10.02 1.62
N GLY A 358 9.20 -8.87 1.56
CA GLY A 358 10.21 -8.53 0.57
C GLY A 358 9.67 -7.85 -0.69
N SER A 359 8.34 -7.68 -0.80
CA SER A 359 7.71 -6.98 -1.93
C SER A 359 8.15 -5.52 -1.98
N ARG A 360 8.16 -4.93 -3.17
CA ARG A 360 8.63 -3.56 -3.40
C ARG A 360 7.46 -2.67 -3.70
N ALA A 361 7.41 -1.51 -3.09
CA ALA A 361 6.40 -0.49 -3.32
C ALA A 361 7.05 0.76 -3.91
N ASN A 362 6.48 1.27 -5.00
CA ASN A 362 6.71 2.63 -5.49
C ASN A 362 5.49 3.49 -5.19
N ILE A 363 5.71 4.68 -4.66
CA ILE A 363 4.67 5.61 -4.21
C ILE A 363 4.93 6.97 -4.85
N VAL A 364 3.87 7.56 -5.41
CA VAL A 364 3.88 8.94 -5.94
C VAL A 364 2.61 9.65 -5.47
N ALA A 365 2.76 10.67 -4.64
CA ALA A 365 1.70 11.49 -4.09
C ALA A 365 1.59 12.86 -4.80
N ALA A 366 0.55 13.62 -4.45
CA ALA A 366 0.45 15.03 -4.83
C ALA A 366 1.63 15.84 -4.24
N PRO A 367 2.10 16.90 -4.93
CA PRO A 367 1.60 17.46 -6.19
C PRO A 367 2.13 16.76 -7.47
N THR A 368 3.00 15.75 -7.33
CA THR A 368 3.63 15.09 -8.51
C THR A 368 2.63 14.21 -9.26
N SER A 369 1.74 13.54 -8.54
CA SER A 369 0.63 12.81 -9.14
C SER A 369 -0.63 13.67 -9.19
N LEU A 370 -1.04 14.09 -10.39
CA LEU A 370 -2.21 14.94 -10.61
C LEU A 370 -3.54 14.18 -10.43
N GLY A 371 -3.53 12.86 -10.62
CA GLY A 371 -4.72 12.00 -10.57
C GLY A 371 -5.01 11.38 -9.19
N GLY A 372 -4.36 11.88 -8.13
CA GLY A 372 -4.34 11.24 -6.81
C GLY A 372 -3.12 10.33 -6.63
N LEU A 373 -2.93 9.82 -5.42
CA LEU A 373 -1.79 8.99 -5.03
C LEU A 373 -1.74 7.71 -5.86
N SER A 374 -0.57 7.45 -6.44
CA SER A 374 -0.25 6.21 -7.13
C SER A 374 0.62 5.33 -6.24
N LEU A 375 0.22 4.07 -6.07
CA LEU A 375 0.97 3.07 -5.33
C LEU A 375 1.09 1.81 -6.18
N THR A 376 2.31 1.41 -6.50
CA THR A 376 2.59 0.18 -7.26
C THR A 376 3.39 -0.77 -6.39
N ILE A 377 2.83 -1.95 -6.09
CA ILE A 377 3.50 -3.01 -5.34
C ILE A 377 3.85 -4.15 -6.29
N ARG A 378 5.15 -4.33 -6.54
CA ARG A 378 5.68 -5.51 -7.21
C ARG A 378 5.98 -6.58 -6.18
N LYS A 379 5.24 -7.68 -6.24
CA LYS A 379 5.33 -8.73 -5.24
C LYS A 379 6.65 -9.48 -5.35
N PHE A 380 7.20 -9.83 -4.19
CA PHE A 380 8.33 -10.73 -4.15
C PHE A 380 7.85 -12.13 -4.55
N GLY A 381 8.28 -12.60 -5.74
CA GLY A 381 7.86 -13.90 -6.26
C GLY A 381 8.21 -15.03 -5.29
N LYS A 382 7.20 -15.79 -4.83
CA LYS A 382 7.40 -16.92 -3.90
C LYS A 382 8.01 -18.17 -4.56
N GLY A 383 8.12 -18.20 -5.90
CA GLY A 383 8.62 -19.35 -6.65
C GLY A 383 9.75 -19.01 -7.62
N HIS A 384 10.96 -19.48 -7.33
CA HIS A 384 12.04 -19.55 -8.33
C HIS A 384 11.73 -20.72 -9.25
N TRP A 385 11.79 -20.51 -10.56
CA TRP A 385 11.69 -21.62 -11.48
C TRP A 385 13.02 -22.39 -11.44
N SER A 386 12.95 -23.67 -11.08
CA SER A 386 14.08 -24.57 -11.29
C SER A 386 14.30 -24.77 -12.79
N VAL A 387 15.46 -25.32 -13.14
CA VAL A 387 15.72 -25.77 -14.52
C VAL A 387 14.65 -26.76 -14.99
N ALA A 388 14.15 -27.62 -14.09
CA ALA A 388 13.06 -28.54 -14.38
C ALA A 388 11.75 -27.80 -14.67
N ASP A 389 11.46 -26.71 -13.96
CA ASP A 389 10.26 -25.90 -14.19
C ASP A 389 10.32 -25.12 -15.50
N LEU A 390 11.49 -24.58 -15.87
CA LEU A 390 11.71 -23.97 -17.19
C LEU A 390 11.47 -24.98 -18.32
N ARG A 391 11.85 -26.25 -18.12
CA ARG A 391 11.56 -27.33 -19.07
C ARG A 391 10.09 -27.69 -19.14
N ARG A 392 9.43 -27.88 -17.99
CA ARG A 392 8.00 -28.19 -17.91
C ARG A 392 7.16 -27.13 -18.63
N ASN A 393 7.53 -25.86 -18.45
CA ASN A 393 6.87 -24.72 -19.09
C ASN A 393 7.37 -24.42 -20.52
N ARG A 394 8.20 -25.29 -21.11
CA ARG A 394 8.75 -25.16 -22.48
C ARG A 394 9.54 -23.86 -22.72
N ALA A 395 10.00 -23.19 -21.66
CA ALA A 395 10.86 -22.02 -21.73
C ALA A 395 12.33 -22.40 -22.00
N MET A 396 12.72 -23.65 -21.73
CA MET A 396 14.05 -24.19 -22.01
C MET A 396 13.94 -25.62 -22.55
N SER A 397 14.60 -25.89 -23.68
CA SER A 397 14.68 -27.26 -24.22
C SER A 397 15.83 -28.06 -23.57
N PRO A 398 15.78 -29.41 -23.54
CA PRO A 398 16.88 -30.22 -23.00
C PRO A 398 18.25 -29.97 -23.69
N PRO A 399 18.33 -29.76 -25.02
CA PRO A 399 19.59 -29.37 -25.65
C PRO A 399 20.11 -28.00 -25.18
N MET A 400 19.22 -27.01 -24.99
CA MET A 400 19.59 -25.70 -24.46
C MET A 400 20.11 -25.78 -23.03
N GLU A 401 19.45 -26.56 -22.18
CA GLU A 401 19.90 -26.82 -20.81
C GLU A 401 21.34 -27.35 -20.79
N ARG A 402 21.62 -28.40 -21.57
CA ARG A 402 22.96 -29.00 -21.64
C ARG A 402 24.00 -28.00 -22.15
N PHE A 403 23.67 -27.25 -23.19
CA PHE A 403 24.56 -26.25 -23.77
C PHE A 403 24.86 -25.12 -22.78
N LEU A 404 23.84 -24.48 -22.23
CA LEU A 404 23.99 -23.36 -21.30
C LEU A 404 24.66 -23.81 -19.99
N GLY A 405 24.30 -25.00 -19.47
CA GLY A 405 24.96 -25.58 -18.31
C GLY A 405 26.45 -25.86 -18.56
N ALA A 406 26.81 -26.34 -19.75
CA ALA A 406 28.22 -26.49 -20.13
C ALA A 406 28.94 -25.13 -20.24
N CYS A 407 28.29 -24.09 -20.77
CA CYS A 407 28.84 -22.73 -20.79
C CYS A 407 29.11 -22.19 -19.39
N VAL A 408 28.19 -22.39 -18.45
CA VAL A 408 28.36 -21.97 -17.04
C VAL A 408 29.55 -22.69 -16.41
N LYS A 409 29.62 -24.03 -16.55
CA LYS A 409 30.72 -24.84 -16.01
C LYS A 409 32.08 -24.50 -16.63
N ALA A 410 32.09 -24.15 -17.92
CA ALA A 410 33.30 -23.72 -18.64
C ALA A 410 33.66 -22.23 -18.40
N ARG A 411 33.02 -21.57 -17.42
CA ARG A 411 33.24 -20.16 -17.06
C ARG A 411 33.13 -19.20 -18.27
N LYS A 412 32.19 -19.46 -19.18
CA LYS A 412 31.85 -18.49 -20.24
C LYS A 412 31.07 -17.33 -19.64
N ASN A 413 31.39 -16.11 -20.09
CA ASN A 413 30.60 -14.93 -19.74
C ASN A 413 29.25 -14.99 -20.48
N ILE A 414 28.15 -14.77 -19.77
CA ILE A 414 26.80 -14.91 -20.32
C ILE A 414 26.03 -13.61 -20.14
N VAL A 415 25.53 -13.07 -21.25
CA VAL A 415 24.61 -11.92 -21.25
C VAL A 415 23.23 -12.40 -21.67
N ILE A 416 22.23 -12.18 -20.82
CA ILE A 416 20.84 -12.58 -21.07
C ILE A 416 20.08 -11.37 -21.56
N SER A 417 19.55 -11.43 -22.78
CA SER A 417 18.82 -10.33 -23.40
C SER A 417 17.32 -10.61 -23.50
N GLY A 418 16.51 -9.55 -23.44
CA GLY A 418 15.06 -9.60 -23.57
C GLY A 418 14.36 -8.33 -23.08
N GLY A 419 13.09 -8.15 -23.46
CA GLY A 419 12.25 -7.05 -22.99
C GLY A 419 11.97 -7.09 -21.48
N THR A 420 11.37 -6.03 -20.94
CA THR A 420 10.86 -6.03 -19.56
C THR A 420 9.83 -7.16 -19.40
N GLY A 421 9.87 -7.88 -18.27
CA GLY A 421 8.95 -9.00 -18.02
C GLY A 421 9.24 -10.29 -18.79
N SER A 422 10.27 -10.36 -19.66
CA SER A 422 10.54 -11.56 -20.49
C SER A 422 11.20 -12.74 -19.77
N GLY A 423 11.28 -12.73 -18.43
CA GLY A 423 11.89 -13.80 -17.63
C GLY A 423 13.43 -13.81 -17.59
N LYS A 424 14.11 -12.69 -17.85
CA LYS A 424 15.59 -12.63 -17.86
C LYS A 424 16.20 -13.03 -16.51
N THR A 425 15.72 -12.43 -15.42
CA THR A 425 16.21 -12.71 -14.06
C THR A 425 15.89 -14.15 -13.66
N THR A 426 14.76 -14.69 -14.10
CA THR A 426 14.38 -16.10 -13.91
C THR A 426 15.38 -17.04 -14.58
N LEU A 427 15.73 -16.77 -15.83
CA LEU A 427 16.75 -17.55 -16.54
C LEU A 427 18.14 -17.39 -15.89
N LEU A 428 18.52 -16.18 -15.48
CA LEU A 428 19.79 -15.94 -14.78
C LEU A 428 19.90 -16.78 -13.52
N ASN A 429 18.85 -16.77 -12.70
CA ASN A 429 18.81 -17.50 -11.44
C ASN A 429 18.91 -19.02 -11.68
N ALA A 430 18.19 -19.55 -12.68
CA ALA A 430 18.28 -20.95 -13.05
C ALA A 430 19.67 -21.34 -13.59
N LEU A 431 20.31 -20.49 -14.39
CA LEU A 431 21.67 -20.75 -14.90
C LEU A 431 22.72 -20.70 -13.79
N ALA A 432 22.53 -19.84 -12.80
CA ALA A 432 23.43 -19.74 -11.67
C ALA A 432 23.44 -21.01 -10.80
N MET A 433 22.39 -21.83 -10.84
CA MET A 433 22.39 -23.16 -10.20
C MET A 433 23.37 -24.16 -10.83
N PHE A 434 23.88 -23.91 -12.03
CA PHE A 434 24.95 -24.72 -12.64
C PHE A 434 26.35 -24.32 -12.17
N VAL A 435 26.49 -23.26 -11.39
CA VAL A 435 27.78 -22.82 -10.85
C VAL A 435 28.27 -23.84 -9.80
N PRO A 436 29.49 -24.39 -9.93
CA PRO A 436 30.04 -25.34 -8.97
C PRO A 436 30.04 -24.79 -7.52
N GLU A 437 29.76 -25.64 -6.53
CA GLU A 437 29.59 -25.24 -5.13
C GLU A 437 30.84 -24.61 -4.49
N GLY A 438 32.03 -24.92 -5.00
CA GLY A 438 33.31 -24.39 -4.48
C GLY A 438 33.64 -22.95 -4.91
N GLU A 439 32.85 -22.35 -5.81
CA GLU A 439 33.13 -21.02 -6.34
C GLU A 439 32.53 -19.91 -5.46
N ARG A 440 33.27 -18.81 -5.30
CA ARG A 440 32.81 -17.59 -4.63
C ARG A 440 32.02 -16.71 -5.59
N ILE A 441 30.77 -16.44 -5.28
CA ILE A 441 29.89 -15.62 -6.12
C ILE A 441 29.60 -14.31 -5.41
N VAL A 442 29.76 -13.19 -6.13
CA VAL A 442 29.28 -11.87 -5.68
C VAL A 442 28.11 -11.46 -6.57
N THR A 443 26.93 -11.31 -5.96
CA THR A 443 25.72 -10.79 -6.62
C THR A 443 25.59 -9.30 -6.36
N ILE A 444 25.20 -8.53 -7.38
CA ILE A 444 25.04 -7.07 -7.30
C ILE A 444 23.72 -6.70 -7.95
N GLU A 445 22.81 -6.08 -7.20
CA GLU A 445 21.47 -5.76 -7.69
C GLU A 445 21.03 -4.38 -7.21
N ASP A 446 20.17 -3.69 -7.97
CA ASP A 446 19.50 -2.49 -7.45
C ASP A 446 18.65 -2.84 -6.24
N THR A 447 18.00 -4.01 -6.32
CA THR A 447 17.26 -4.60 -5.23
C THR A 447 17.34 -6.11 -5.40
N SER A 448 17.66 -6.83 -4.33
CA SER A 448 17.90 -8.27 -4.37
C SER A 448 16.71 -9.08 -4.93
N GLU A 449 16.88 -9.69 -6.11
CA GLU A 449 15.96 -10.67 -6.73
C GLU A 449 16.62 -12.06 -6.83
N LEU A 450 17.96 -12.11 -6.91
CA LEU A 450 18.69 -13.36 -7.07
C LEU A 450 18.76 -14.14 -5.76
N ARG A 451 18.43 -15.43 -5.84
CA ARG A 451 18.50 -16.36 -4.71
C ARG A 451 19.34 -17.57 -5.08
N LEU A 452 20.65 -17.42 -4.94
CA LEU A 452 21.62 -18.48 -5.21
C LEU A 452 21.78 -19.37 -3.98
N LEU A 453 21.92 -20.67 -4.18
CA LEU A 453 22.10 -21.65 -3.09
C LEU A 453 23.58 -21.90 -2.73
N ASN A 454 24.51 -21.27 -3.43
CA ASN A 454 25.95 -21.44 -3.21
C ASN A 454 26.34 -20.97 -1.81
N ARG A 455 27.17 -21.78 -1.12
CA ARG A 455 27.62 -21.48 0.25
C ARG A 455 28.50 -20.22 0.34
N ASN A 456 29.37 -20.00 -0.65
CA ASN A 456 30.28 -18.86 -0.68
C ASN A 456 29.69 -17.71 -1.52
N LEU A 457 28.54 -17.22 -1.08
CA LEU A 457 27.78 -16.14 -1.73
C LEU A 457 27.92 -14.84 -0.94
N VAL A 458 28.17 -13.73 -1.64
CA VAL A 458 27.99 -12.39 -1.11
C VAL A 458 26.95 -11.66 -1.95
N THR A 459 25.98 -11.04 -1.30
CA THR A 459 24.93 -10.25 -1.94
C THR A 459 25.11 -8.79 -1.60
N LEU A 460 25.24 -7.97 -2.66
CA LEU A 460 25.39 -6.53 -2.59
C LEU A 460 24.16 -5.88 -3.21
N GLU A 461 23.60 -4.91 -2.50
CA GLU A 461 22.44 -4.15 -2.95
C GLU A 461 22.82 -2.69 -3.09
N SER A 462 22.42 -2.06 -4.20
CA SER A 462 22.60 -0.62 -4.39
C SER A 462 21.80 0.15 -3.34
N ARG A 463 22.23 1.38 -3.06
CA ARG A 463 21.49 2.28 -2.17
C ARG A 463 21.33 3.62 -2.86
N ARG A 464 20.10 4.09 -3.01
CA ARG A 464 19.87 5.47 -3.46
C ARG A 464 20.31 6.46 -2.39
N ALA A 465 20.57 7.70 -2.79
CA ALA A 465 20.79 8.78 -1.85
C ALA A 465 19.61 8.90 -0.87
N ASN A 466 19.92 9.24 0.38
CA ASN A 466 18.90 9.65 1.36
C ASN A 466 18.28 10.99 0.94
N MET A 467 17.24 11.45 1.67
CA MET A 467 16.57 12.73 1.41
C MET A 467 17.51 13.93 1.29
N ASP A 468 18.65 13.91 2.00
CA ASP A 468 19.67 14.96 1.95
C ASP A 468 20.64 14.84 0.75
N GLY A 469 20.36 13.94 -0.20
CA GLY A 469 21.22 13.68 -1.37
C GLY A 469 22.53 12.94 -1.03
N ARG A 470 22.65 12.38 0.17
CA ARG A 470 23.88 11.73 0.65
C ARG A 470 23.77 10.21 0.71
N GLY A 471 24.93 9.55 0.61
CA GLY A 471 25.05 8.12 0.87
C GLY A 471 24.58 7.22 -0.28
N GLU A 472 24.50 7.75 -1.50
CA GLU A 472 24.29 6.92 -2.68
C GLU A 472 25.43 5.91 -2.85
N ILE A 473 25.07 4.67 -3.17
CA ILE A 473 25.96 3.57 -3.54
C ILE A 473 25.39 2.98 -4.82
N SER A 474 25.99 3.30 -5.96
CA SER A 474 25.52 2.82 -7.25
C SER A 474 25.94 1.37 -7.50
N ILE A 475 25.25 0.67 -8.44
CA ILE A 475 25.71 -0.66 -8.92
C ILE A 475 27.16 -0.57 -9.39
N ARG A 476 27.55 0.53 -10.03
CA ARG A 476 28.91 0.75 -10.52
C ARG A 476 29.94 0.73 -9.39
N ASP A 477 29.63 1.36 -8.26
CA ASP A 477 30.51 1.37 -7.07
C ASP A 477 30.65 -0.03 -6.49
N LEU A 478 29.54 -0.78 -6.44
CA LEU A 478 29.52 -2.17 -5.98
C LEU A 478 30.31 -3.10 -6.91
N VAL A 479 30.23 -2.93 -8.23
CA VAL A 479 31.03 -3.71 -9.20
C VAL A 479 32.52 -3.47 -8.97
N ARG A 480 32.94 -2.21 -8.80
CA ARG A 480 34.33 -1.87 -8.50
C ARG A 480 34.81 -2.43 -7.17
N ASN A 481 33.95 -2.38 -6.16
CA ASN A 481 34.25 -2.97 -4.85
C ASN A 481 34.37 -4.51 -4.94
N ALA A 482 33.49 -5.15 -5.70
CA ALA A 482 33.48 -6.60 -5.89
C ALA A 482 34.79 -7.14 -6.47
N LEU A 483 35.47 -6.39 -7.33
CA LEU A 483 36.79 -6.77 -7.87
C LEU A 483 37.85 -6.98 -6.77
N ARG A 484 37.67 -6.38 -5.59
CA ARG A 484 38.58 -6.53 -4.43
C ARG A 484 38.16 -7.65 -3.47
N MET A 485 37.01 -8.28 -3.72
CA MET A 485 36.44 -9.32 -2.85
C MET A 485 36.88 -10.74 -3.22
N ARG A 486 37.84 -10.86 -4.14
CA ARG A 486 38.31 -12.12 -4.73
C ARG A 486 37.15 -13.01 -5.22
N PRO A 487 36.22 -12.51 -6.06
CA PRO A 487 35.14 -13.33 -6.57
C PRO A 487 35.66 -14.32 -7.63
N ASP A 488 35.14 -15.54 -7.64
CA ASP A 488 35.24 -16.41 -8.81
C ASP A 488 34.29 -15.92 -9.92
N ARG A 489 33.13 -15.39 -9.53
CA ARG A 489 32.12 -14.84 -10.44
C ARG A 489 31.48 -13.58 -9.89
N ILE A 490 31.20 -12.64 -10.79
CA ILE A 490 30.36 -11.48 -10.53
C ILE A 490 29.05 -11.69 -11.30
N VAL A 491 27.93 -11.58 -10.60
CA VAL A 491 26.59 -11.65 -11.19
C VAL A 491 25.89 -10.33 -10.94
N VAL A 492 25.58 -9.60 -12.00
CA VAL A 492 24.86 -8.32 -11.88
C VAL A 492 23.41 -8.58 -12.28
N GLY A 493 22.46 -8.20 -11.42
CA GLY A 493 21.02 -8.48 -11.63
C GLY A 493 20.45 -7.77 -12.86
N GLU A 494 20.98 -6.60 -13.20
CA GLU A 494 20.71 -5.93 -14.48
C GLU A 494 21.78 -4.87 -14.77
N CYS A 495 22.23 -4.77 -16.03
CA CYS A 495 23.04 -3.64 -16.49
C CYS A 495 22.22 -2.74 -17.44
N ARG A 496 22.04 -1.47 -17.06
CA ARG A 496 21.28 -0.43 -17.76
C ARG A 496 22.12 0.80 -18.15
N GLY A 497 23.28 1.01 -17.53
CA GLY A 497 24.05 2.24 -17.64
C GLY A 497 25.56 2.04 -17.61
N GLY A 498 26.26 2.96 -16.94
CA GLY A 498 27.72 3.04 -16.90
C GLY A 498 28.41 1.82 -16.27
N GLU A 499 27.73 1.12 -15.36
CA GLU A 499 28.18 -0.13 -14.76
C GLU A 499 28.44 -1.24 -15.78
N THR A 500 27.80 -1.16 -16.96
CA THR A 500 28.05 -2.11 -18.07
C THR A 500 29.51 -2.13 -18.48
N LEU A 501 30.16 -0.96 -18.51
CA LEU A 501 31.57 -0.85 -18.89
C LEU A 501 32.47 -1.52 -17.85
N ASP A 502 32.27 -1.22 -16.56
CA ASP A 502 33.06 -1.82 -15.48
C ASP A 502 32.83 -3.35 -15.42
N MET A 503 31.62 -3.83 -15.72
CA MET A 503 31.31 -5.26 -15.84
C MET A 503 32.03 -5.93 -17.02
N LEU A 504 32.02 -5.30 -18.20
CA LEU A 504 32.77 -5.80 -19.37
C LEU A 504 34.29 -5.81 -19.11
N GLN A 505 34.80 -4.82 -18.38
CA GLN A 505 36.19 -4.80 -17.94
C GLN A 505 36.48 -5.96 -17.00
N ALA A 506 35.64 -6.20 -15.98
CA ALA A 506 35.77 -7.33 -15.06
C ALA A 506 35.83 -8.68 -15.79
N MET A 507 34.93 -8.86 -16.77
CA MET A 507 34.87 -10.04 -17.64
C MET A 507 36.16 -10.25 -18.43
N ASN A 508 36.88 -9.18 -18.76
CA ASN A 508 38.13 -9.20 -19.51
C ASN A 508 39.37 -9.30 -18.60
N THR A 509 39.27 -8.91 -17.33
CA THR A 509 40.39 -8.83 -16.36
C THR A 509 40.31 -9.93 -15.28
N GLY A 510 40.09 -11.17 -15.70
CA GLY A 510 40.26 -12.35 -14.84
C GLY A 510 39.02 -12.82 -14.08
N HIS A 511 37.87 -12.15 -14.21
CA HIS A 511 36.61 -12.56 -13.57
C HIS A 511 35.67 -13.23 -14.59
N SER A 512 36.16 -14.32 -15.18
CA SER A 512 35.43 -15.13 -16.17
C SER A 512 34.25 -15.88 -15.56
N GLY A 513 33.22 -16.14 -16.37
CA GLY A 513 32.01 -16.83 -15.90
C GLY A 513 30.98 -15.89 -15.27
N SER A 514 31.19 -14.58 -15.42
CA SER A 514 30.29 -13.53 -14.95
C SER A 514 29.02 -13.48 -15.81
N MET A 515 27.90 -13.08 -15.20
CA MET A 515 26.59 -13.13 -15.85
C MET A 515 25.79 -11.86 -15.59
N THR A 516 25.03 -11.39 -16.58
CA THR A 516 24.15 -10.22 -16.41
C THR A 516 22.98 -10.20 -17.40
N PRO A 517 21.75 -9.87 -16.95
CA PRO A 517 20.65 -9.45 -17.79
C PRO A 517 20.88 -8.07 -18.40
N CYS A 518 20.49 -7.90 -19.66
CA CYS A 518 20.45 -6.62 -20.33
C CYS A 518 19.09 -6.43 -21.03
N ALA A 519 18.45 -5.28 -20.82
CA ALA A 519 17.23 -4.94 -21.51
C ALA A 519 17.52 -4.58 -22.97
N THR A 520 17.41 -5.57 -23.86
CA THR A 520 17.46 -5.36 -25.31
C THR A 520 16.53 -6.33 -26.02
N THR A 521 15.83 -5.84 -27.04
CA THR A 521 14.91 -6.64 -27.86
C THR A 521 15.61 -7.34 -29.03
N SER A 522 16.88 -7.02 -29.30
CA SER A 522 17.70 -7.72 -30.30
C SER A 522 19.21 -7.48 -30.08
N ILE A 523 20.05 -8.46 -30.42
CA ILE A 523 21.52 -8.33 -30.36
C ILE A 523 22.04 -7.20 -31.28
N ARG A 524 21.26 -6.74 -32.27
CA ARG A 524 21.70 -5.81 -33.33
C ARG A 524 21.31 -4.32 -33.15
N ARG A 525 20.72 -3.86 -32.05
CA ARG A 525 20.34 -2.44 -31.92
C ARG A 525 21.42 -1.56 -31.26
N ARG A 526 22.44 -1.24 -32.05
CA ARG A 526 23.14 0.07 -32.08
C ARG A 526 23.57 0.31 -33.52
N SER A 527 22.75 1.01 -34.30
CA SER A 527 23.23 1.61 -35.54
C SER A 527 24.00 2.89 -35.17
N PRO A 528 25.24 3.11 -35.65
CA PRO A 528 25.80 4.45 -35.67
C PRO A 528 24.97 5.35 -36.60
N PRO A 529 25.00 6.68 -36.44
CA PRO A 529 24.17 7.62 -37.23
C PRO A 529 24.48 7.61 -38.74
N ASN A 530 25.56 6.94 -39.18
CA ASN A 530 25.91 6.80 -40.58
C ASN A 530 25.69 5.35 -41.03
N GLY A 531 24.59 5.11 -41.73
CA GLY A 531 24.08 3.80 -42.15
C GLY A 531 24.98 2.99 -43.09
N ARG A 532 26.13 2.52 -42.59
CA ARG A 532 26.88 1.43 -43.22
C ARG A 532 26.56 0.12 -42.50
N ALA A 533 25.96 -0.81 -43.24
CA ALA A 533 25.68 -2.15 -42.78
C ALA A 533 26.99 -2.86 -42.40
N THR A 534 27.14 -3.21 -41.12
CA THR A 534 28.24 -4.05 -40.65
C THR A 534 27.86 -5.53 -40.76
N THR A 535 28.74 -6.29 -41.40
CA THR A 535 28.70 -7.74 -41.56
C THR A 535 28.83 -8.43 -40.19
N CYS A 536 28.26 -9.64 -40.07
CA CYS A 536 28.44 -10.50 -38.90
C CYS A 536 29.91 -10.94 -38.81
N PRO A 537 30.61 -10.74 -37.67
CA PRO A 537 32.02 -11.12 -37.53
C PRO A 537 32.24 -12.63 -37.53
N CYS A 538 31.17 -13.43 -37.52
CA CYS A 538 31.23 -14.89 -37.49
C CYS A 538 31.01 -15.54 -38.88
N CYS A 539 30.52 -14.81 -39.90
CA CYS A 539 30.16 -15.48 -41.16
C CYS A 539 30.30 -14.68 -42.46
N GLU A 540 30.72 -13.41 -42.46
CA GLU A 540 30.95 -12.58 -43.68
C GLU A 540 29.84 -12.64 -44.77
N ARG A 541 28.62 -13.06 -44.44
CA ARG A 541 27.49 -13.13 -45.38
C ARG A 541 26.32 -12.25 -44.91
N PRO A 542 25.60 -11.58 -45.84
CA PRO A 542 24.40 -10.83 -45.52
C PRO A 542 23.24 -11.80 -45.24
N CYS A 543 22.86 -11.97 -43.98
CA CYS A 543 21.68 -12.75 -43.61
C CYS A 543 20.40 -12.02 -44.04
N ARG A 544 19.74 -12.50 -45.09
CA ARG A 544 18.36 -12.11 -45.43
C ARG A 544 17.41 -12.87 -44.50
N TRP A 545 16.75 -12.15 -43.60
CA TRP A 545 15.57 -12.67 -42.90
C TRP A 545 14.37 -12.56 -43.84
N ARG A 546 13.80 -13.70 -44.26
CA ARG A 546 12.44 -13.73 -44.83
C ARG A 546 11.48 -13.93 -43.66
N PRO A 547 10.51 -13.03 -43.43
CA PRO A 547 9.43 -13.30 -42.51
C PRO A 547 8.47 -14.30 -43.17
N THR A 548 8.24 -15.45 -42.55
CA THR A 548 7.09 -16.29 -42.86
C THR A 548 5.87 -15.73 -42.12
N ALA A 549 4.76 -15.67 -42.85
CA ALA A 549 3.45 -15.14 -42.46
C ALA A 549 2.83 -15.85 -41.26
#